data_AF-A0A356B100-F1
#
_entry.id   AF-A0A356B100-F1
#
_cell.length_a   1.000
_cell.length_b   1.000
_cell.length_c   1.000
_cell.angle_alpha   90.00
_cell.angle_beta   90.00
_cell.angle_gamma   90.00
#
_symmetry.space_group_name_H-M   'P 1'
#
loop_
_entity.id
_entity.type
_entity.pdbx_description
1 polymer ?
#
loop_
_entity_poly.entity_id
_entity_poly.type
_entity_poly.pdbx_seq_one_letter_code
_entity_poly.pdbx_strand_id
1 'polypeptide(L)'
;MIYVRISGNTQQYHMELNMIEIRESTLNEIRVFEKWQSDKSVARWIHIDDWENYYNIFRDNPNYLILSAFKDHKLVGEVSIQIEAKEAYISLIIAPDLQGQGIGTKVLKEICTKTLIKYPIDSIVAVISPLNKASIRCFEKAGFAFSHEDEDGEKMYKYDIERK
;
A
#
# COMPACT_ATOMS: atom_id res chain seq x y z
N MET A 1 -21.06 -14.28 13.76
CA MET A 1 -21.16 -14.09 15.22
C MET A 1 -20.54 -15.30 15.90
N ILE A 2 -19.36 -15.16 16.50
CA ILE A 2 -18.77 -16.19 17.35
C ILE A 2 -18.64 -15.54 18.74
N TYR A 3 -19.27 -16.14 19.74
CA TYR A 3 -19.21 -15.66 21.12
C TYR A 3 -18.11 -16.41 21.87
N VAL A 4 -17.13 -15.68 22.41
CA VAL A 4 -16.22 -16.22 23.43
C VAL A 4 -16.68 -15.65 24.76
N ARG A 5 -17.10 -16.53 25.67
CA ARG A 5 -17.61 -16.17 27.00
C ARG A 5 -16.44 -16.18 27.97
N ILE A 6 -15.93 -15.01 28.34
CA ILE A 6 -15.04 -14.85 29.49
C ILE A 6 -15.82 -14.07 30.55
N SER A 7 -15.81 -14.61 31.76
CA SER A 7 -16.55 -14.13 32.93
C SER A 7 -16.35 -12.64 33.20
N GLY A 8 -17.46 -11.93 33.41
CA GLY A 8 -17.49 -10.79 34.32
C GLY A 8 -17.01 -9.44 33.78
N ASN A 9 -17.31 -9.10 32.53
CA ASN A 9 -17.60 -7.73 32.07
C ASN A 9 -17.86 -7.81 30.56
N THR A 10 -19.13 -7.71 30.16
CA THR A 10 -19.48 -7.67 28.74
C THR A 10 -19.16 -6.26 28.22
N GLN A 11 -17.90 -5.96 27.95
CA GLN A 11 -17.56 -4.88 27.02
C GLN A 11 -17.94 -5.36 25.63
N GLN A 12 -18.89 -4.67 25.02
CA GLN A 12 -19.27 -4.87 23.64
C GLN A 12 -18.13 -4.35 22.75
N TYR A 13 -17.16 -5.21 22.44
CA TYR A 13 -16.17 -4.93 21.41
C TYR A 13 -16.88 -5.01 20.06
N HIS A 14 -17.32 -3.86 19.54
CA HIS A 14 -17.54 -3.74 18.11
C HIS A 14 -16.18 -3.91 17.44
N MET A 15 -15.87 -5.10 16.93
CA MET A 15 -14.82 -5.23 15.94
C MET A 15 -15.25 -4.38 14.74
N GLU A 16 -14.51 -3.31 14.46
CA GLU A 16 -14.69 -2.50 13.26
C GLU A 16 -14.31 -3.32 12.02
N LEU A 17 -15.23 -4.17 11.59
CA LEU A 17 -15.21 -4.92 10.34
C LEU A 17 -15.21 -3.90 9.19
N ASN A 18 -14.02 -3.44 8.80
CA ASN A 18 -13.66 -2.62 7.64
C ASN A 18 -12.31 -1.90 7.80
N MET A 19 -11.66 -2.00 8.96
CA MET A 19 -10.35 -1.40 9.18
C MET A 19 -9.28 -2.05 8.30
N ILE A 20 -8.41 -1.22 7.74
CA ILE A 20 -7.19 -1.69 7.08
C ILE A 20 -6.11 -1.78 8.16
N GLU A 21 -5.52 -2.95 8.31
CA GLU A 21 -4.32 -3.15 9.12
C GLU A 21 -3.10 -3.15 8.19
N ILE A 22 -2.02 -2.48 8.59
CA ILE A 22 -0.78 -2.40 7.81
C ILE A 22 0.38 -2.75 8.73
N ARG A 23 1.25 -3.63 8.25
CA ARG A 23 2.46 -4.05 8.97
C ARG A 23 3.56 -4.44 7.98
N GLU A 24 4.78 -4.58 8.49
CA GLU A 24 5.88 -5.13 7.71
C GLU A 24 5.54 -6.51 7.14
N SER A 25 6.00 -6.72 5.91
CA SER A 25 5.75 -7.95 5.18
C SER A 25 6.61 -9.08 5.72
N THR A 26 6.04 -10.28 5.78
CA THR A 26 6.80 -11.51 5.99
C THR A 26 7.18 -12.14 4.66
N LEU A 27 8.22 -12.99 4.64
CA LEU A 27 8.59 -13.76 3.44
C LEU A 27 7.43 -14.58 2.86
N ASN A 28 6.49 -15.03 3.70
CA ASN A 28 5.30 -15.74 3.22
C ASN A 28 4.35 -14.83 2.42
N GLU A 29 4.22 -13.56 2.80
CA GLU A 29 3.41 -12.57 2.07
C GLU A 29 4.09 -12.17 0.75
N ILE A 30 5.42 -12.02 0.75
CA ILE A 30 6.21 -11.79 -0.46
C ILE A 30 5.95 -12.88 -1.51
N ARG A 31 5.92 -14.15 -1.11
CA ARG A 31 5.59 -15.28 -1.99
C ARG A 31 4.15 -15.25 -2.52
N VAL A 32 3.24 -14.51 -1.87
CA VAL A 32 1.89 -14.26 -2.40
C VAL A 32 1.92 -13.13 -3.42
N PHE A 33 2.71 -12.08 -3.18
CA PHE A 33 2.87 -10.96 -4.12
C PHE A 33 3.51 -11.41 -5.44
N GLU A 34 4.51 -12.27 -5.36
CA GLU A 34 5.10 -12.96 -6.52
C GLU A 34 4.03 -13.68 -7.35
N LYS A 35 3.10 -14.39 -6.70
CA LYS A 35 1.98 -15.04 -7.40
C LYS A 35 1.04 -14.04 -8.03
N TRP A 36 0.77 -12.89 -7.39
CA TRP A 36 -0.06 -11.85 -7.99
C TRP A 36 0.57 -11.22 -9.23
N GLN A 37 1.91 -11.11 -9.29
CA GLN A 37 2.59 -10.63 -10.50
C GLN A 37 2.33 -11.51 -11.73
N SER A 38 1.94 -12.78 -11.55
CA SER A 38 1.52 -13.63 -12.69
C SER A 38 0.15 -13.26 -13.28
N ASP A 39 -0.68 -12.50 -12.56
CA ASP A 39 -1.96 -12.02 -13.06
C ASP A 39 -1.77 -10.83 -14.00
N LYS A 40 -2.46 -10.83 -15.15
CA LYS A 40 -2.32 -9.81 -16.20
C LYS A 40 -2.62 -8.38 -15.70
N SER A 41 -3.45 -8.22 -14.69
CA SER A 41 -3.77 -6.91 -14.10
C SER A 41 -2.59 -6.29 -13.36
N VAL A 42 -1.68 -7.12 -12.85
CA VAL A 42 -0.47 -6.70 -12.10
C VAL A 42 0.77 -6.79 -13.00
N ALA A 43 0.91 -7.89 -13.74
CA ALA A 43 2.03 -8.19 -14.64
C ALA A 43 2.28 -7.11 -15.70
N ARG A 44 1.29 -6.26 -15.98
CA ARG A 44 1.43 -5.16 -16.92
C ARG A 44 2.24 -3.97 -16.37
N TRP A 45 2.29 -3.83 -15.05
CA TRP A 45 2.78 -2.64 -14.37
C TRP A 45 3.98 -2.91 -13.47
N ILE A 46 4.17 -4.17 -13.04
CA ILE A 46 5.20 -4.54 -12.07
C ILE A 46 5.94 -5.76 -12.59
N HIS A 47 7.27 -5.64 -12.59
CA HIS A 47 8.19 -6.68 -13.02
C HIS A 47 9.33 -6.77 -12.01
N ILE A 48 9.21 -7.71 -11.08
CA ILE A 48 10.30 -8.12 -10.19
C ILE A 48 10.66 -9.56 -10.58
N ASP A 49 11.93 -9.79 -10.90
CA ASP A 49 12.42 -11.09 -11.36
C ASP A 49 12.64 -12.07 -10.19
N ASP A 50 13.12 -11.56 -9.05
CA ASP A 50 13.39 -12.35 -7.85
C ASP A 50 12.86 -11.62 -6.61
N TRP A 51 11.66 -12.02 -6.19
CA TRP A 51 10.97 -11.43 -5.04
C TRP A 51 11.64 -11.74 -3.70
N GLU A 52 12.26 -12.91 -3.56
CA GLU A 52 12.94 -13.28 -2.32
C GLU A 52 14.23 -12.47 -2.16
N ASN A 53 15.01 -12.32 -3.23
CA ASN A 53 16.17 -11.42 -3.24
C ASN A 53 15.78 -9.95 -3.05
N TYR A 54 14.73 -9.48 -3.74
CA TYR A 54 14.17 -8.14 -3.54
C TYR A 54 13.85 -7.90 -2.05
N TYR A 55 13.13 -8.82 -1.41
CA TYR A 55 12.83 -8.72 0.02
C TYR A 55 14.11 -8.72 0.88
N ASN A 56 15.06 -9.61 0.60
CA ASN A 56 16.29 -9.70 1.38
C ASN A 56 17.20 -8.47 1.25
N ILE A 57 17.23 -7.80 0.10
CA ILE A 57 17.99 -6.57 -0.11
C ILE A 57 17.40 -5.41 0.70
N PHE A 58 16.08 -5.29 0.73
CA PHE A 58 15.41 -4.09 1.27
C PHE A 58 14.89 -4.23 2.70
N ARG A 59 14.70 -5.46 3.22
CA ARG A 59 14.12 -5.68 4.56
C ARG A 59 14.86 -4.98 5.70
N ASP A 60 16.18 -4.81 5.58
CA ASP A 60 17.02 -4.20 6.61
C ASP A 60 17.43 -2.76 6.23
N ASN A 61 16.93 -2.25 5.10
CA ASN A 61 17.19 -0.88 4.65
C ASN A 61 16.24 0.08 5.36
N PRO A 62 16.72 1.02 6.20
CA PRO A 62 15.86 1.93 6.95
C PRO A 62 15.09 2.92 6.08
N ASN A 63 15.51 3.09 4.81
CA ASN A 63 14.86 3.96 3.84
C ASN A 63 13.89 3.19 2.93
N TYR A 64 13.68 1.89 3.16
CA TYR A 64 12.77 1.09 2.35
C TYR A 64 11.80 0.33 3.24
N LEU A 65 10.52 0.36 2.89
CA LEU A 65 9.47 -0.37 3.58
C LEU A 65 8.76 -1.27 2.58
N ILE A 66 8.60 -2.55 2.93
CA ILE A 66 7.73 -3.48 2.21
C ILE A 66 6.62 -3.88 3.16
N LEU A 67 5.41 -3.37 2.92
CA LEU A 67 4.29 -3.48 3.85
C LEU A 67 3.16 -4.33 3.27
N SER A 68 2.57 -5.14 4.13
CA SER A 68 1.38 -5.94 3.83
C SER A 68 0.14 -5.23 4.37
N ALA A 69 -0.86 -5.07 3.52
CA ALA A 69 -2.17 -4.55 3.90
C ALA A 69 -3.17 -5.69 4.10
N PHE A 70 -3.87 -5.67 5.24
CA PHE A 70 -4.88 -6.65 5.60
C PHE A 70 -6.24 -5.99 5.79
N LYS A 71 -7.29 -6.70 5.38
CA LYS A 71 -8.67 -6.35 5.70
C LYS A 71 -9.35 -7.60 6.26
N ASP A 72 -9.92 -7.50 7.46
CA ASP A 72 -10.58 -8.63 8.14
C ASP A 72 -9.64 -9.87 8.20
N HIS A 73 -8.35 -9.63 8.51
CA HIS A 73 -7.26 -10.61 8.52
C HIS A 73 -6.92 -11.29 7.18
N LYS A 74 -7.57 -10.91 6.07
CA LYS A 74 -7.18 -11.34 4.72
C LYS A 74 -6.13 -10.39 4.17
N LEU A 75 -5.04 -10.94 3.62
CA LEU A 75 -4.06 -10.16 2.86
C LEU A 75 -4.74 -9.60 1.60
N VAL A 76 -4.75 -8.28 1.46
CA VAL A 76 -5.45 -7.59 0.37
C VAL A 76 -4.52 -6.79 -0.53
N GLY A 77 -3.31 -6.50 -0.10
CA GLY A 77 -2.37 -5.73 -0.90
C GLY A 77 -0.96 -5.67 -0.34
N GLU A 78 -0.07 -5.16 -1.17
CA GLU A 78 1.31 -4.80 -0.87
C GLU A 78 1.46 -3.29 -1.07
N VAL A 79 2.27 -2.67 -0.22
CA VAL A 79 2.71 -1.28 -0.35
C VAL A 79 4.22 -1.24 -0.18
N SER A 80 4.93 -0.82 -1.21
CA SER A 80 6.37 -0.55 -1.18
C SER A 80 6.61 0.94 -1.08
N ILE A 81 7.54 1.34 -0.22
CA ILE A 81 7.88 2.74 0.00
C ILE A 81 9.40 2.91 0.03
N GLN A 82 9.90 3.85 -0.76
CA GLN A 82 11.29 4.31 -0.71
C GLN A 82 11.32 5.74 -0.18
N ILE A 83 12.06 5.98 0.90
CA ILE A 83 12.20 7.29 1.52
C ILE A 83 13.49 7.93 1.00
N GLU A 84 13.34 9.11 0.41
CA GLU A 84 14.43 9.91 -0.13
C GLU A 84 14.38 11.31 0.45
N ALA A 85 15.26 11.57 1.43
CA ALA A 85 15.31 12.82 2.17
C ALA A 85 13.95 13.23 2.76
N LYS A 86 13.20 14.08 2.05
CA LYS A 86 11.91 14.65 2.46
C LYS A 86 10.72 14.13 1.66
N GLU A 87 10.94 13.21 0.75
CA GLU A 87 9.89 12.61 -0.07
C GLU A 87 9.85 11.09 0.15
N ALA A 88 8.68 10.50 0.02
CA ALA A 88 8.51 9.05 0.02
C ALA A 88 7.86 8.62 -1.30
N TYR A 89 8.54 7.77 -2.05
CA TYR A 89 8.02 7.17 -3.28
C TYR A 89 7.23 5.92 -2.93
N ILE A 90 5.97 5.87 -3.34
CA ILE A 90 5.04 4.79 -2.98
C ILE A 90 4.58 4.00 -4.20
N SER A 91 4.51 2.69 -4.05
CA SER A 91 3.88 1.74 -4.98
C SER A 91 2.82 0.91 -4.26
N LEU A 92 1.84 0.40 -5.01
CA LEU A 92 0.70 -0.33 -4.46
C LEU A 92 0.30 -1.49 -5.37
N ILE A 93 0.20 -2.68 -4.80
CA ILE A 93 -0.46 -3.84 -5.42
C ILE A 93 -1.70 -4.18 -4.61
N ILE A 94 -2.83 -4.39 -5.30
CA ILE A 94 -4.03 -4.98 -4.69
C ILE A 94 -4.24 -6.37 -5.29
N ALA A 95 -4.58 -7.33 -4.42
CA ALA A 95 -4.89 -8.69 -4.80
C ALA A 95 -5.81 -8.69 -6.03
N PRO A 96 -5.50 -9.43 -7.11
CA PRO A 96 -6.23 -9.35 -8.38
C PRO A 96 -7.75 -9.54 -8.25
N ASP A 97 -8.19 -10.46 -7.38
CA ASP A 97 -9.59 -10.75 -7.08
C ASP A 97 -10.32 -9.62 -6.32
N LEU A 98 -9.58 -8.66 -5.80
CA LEU A 98 -10.07 -7.56 -4.96
C LEU A 98 -9.94 -6.17 -5.60
N GLN A 99 -9.41 -6.09 -6.82
CA GLN A 99 -9.29 -4.83 -7.55
C GLN A 99 -10.66 -4.24 -7.93
N GLY A 100 -10.72 -2.93 -8.15
CA GLY A 100 -11.95 -2.22 -8.52
C GLY A 100 -12.98 -2.03 -7.39
N GLN A 101 -12.72 -2.53 -6.19
CA GLN A 101 -13.64 -2.47 -5.04
C GLN A 101 -13.34 -1.31 -4.06
N GLY A 102 -12.46 -0.39 -4.44
CA GLY A 102 -12.05 0.74 -3.60
C GLY A 102 -11.10 0.39 -2.45
N ILE A 103 -10.61 -0.85 -2.38
CA ILE A 103 -9.66 -1.28 -1.34
C ILE A 103 -8.34 -0.52 -1.43
N GLY A 104 -7.78 -0.37 -2.63
CA GLY A 104 -6.54 0.40 -2.82
C GLY A 104 -6.61 1.82 -2.28
N THR A 105 -7.71 2.54 -2.53
CA THR A 105 -7.94 3.88 -1.98
C THR A 105 -7.98 3.87 -0.45
N LYS A 106 -8.56 2.84 0.18
CA LYS A 106 -8.57 2.71 1.64
C LYS A 106 -7.16 2.44 2.19
N VAL A 107 -6.40 1.56 1.54
CA VAL A 107 -5.01 1.26 1.90
C VAL A 107 -4.15 2.51 1.81
N LEU A 108 -4.23 3.26 0.71
CA LEU A 108 -3.48 4.51 0.53
C LEU A 108 -3.82 5.54 1.61
N LYS A 109 -5.11 5.72 1.93
CA LYS A 109 -5.51 6.65 3.00
C LYS A 109 -4.94 6.24 4.36
N GLU A 110 -4.98 4.96 4.69
CA GLU A 110 -4.40 4.43 5.94
C GLU A 110 -2.88 4.67 5.99
N ILE A 111 -2.15 4.31 4.92
CA ILE A 111 -0.70 4.57 4.79
C ILE A 111 -0.40 6.06 5.00
N CYS A 112 -1.04 6.93 4.22
CA CYS A 112 -0.70 8.35 4.15
C CYS A 112 -1.02 9.08 5.46
N THR A 113 -2.10 8.70 6.14
CA THR A 113 -2.60 9.45 7.32
C THR A 113 -2.16 8.87 8.67
N LYS A 114 -1.68 7.62 8.73
CA LYS A 114 -1.31 6.97 10.00
C LYS A 114 0.07 6.35 10.01
N THR A 115 0.57 5.89 8.87
CA THR A 115 1.90 5.28 8.79
C THR A 115 2.94 6.33 8.46
N LEU A 116 2.79 7.00 7.32
CA LEU A 116 3.82 7.90 6.78
C LEU A 116 3.91 9.25 7.48
N ILE A 117 2.85 9.69 8.18
CA ILE A 117 2.91 10.90 9.02
C ILE A 117 3.96 10.84 10.13
N LYS A 118 4.42 9.64 10.49
CA LYS A 118 5.42 9.40 11.55
C LYS A 118 6.84 9.60 11.05
N TYR A 119 7.04 9.66 9.74
CA TYR A 119 8.35 9.83 9.12
C TYR A 119 8.64 11.32 8.88
N PRO A 120 9.92 11.74 8.88
CA PRO A 120 10.32 13.13 8.69
C PRO A 120 10.26 13.56 7.20
N ILE A 121 9.19 13.18 6.49
CA ILE A 121 8.93 13.53 5.09
C ILE A 121 7.90 14.66 5.00
N ASP A 122 8.03 15.49 3.97
CA ASP A 122 7.10 16.58 3.67
C ASP A 122 6.01 16.11 2.68
N SER A 123 6.28 15.07 1.89
CA SER A 123 5.32 14.58 0.89
C SER A 123 5.53 13.12 0.45
N ILE A 124 4.52 12.57 -0.20
CA ILE A 124 4.50 11.23 -0.78
C ILE A 124 4.28 11.36 -2.29
N VAL A 125 5.06 10.64 -3.09
CA VAL A 125 5.05 10.71 -4.54
C VAL A 125 4.75 9.33 -5.14
N ALA A 126 3.86 9.28 -6.12
CA ALA A 126 3.60 8.10 -6.92
C ALA A 126 3.90 8.40 -8.39
N VAL A 127 4.73 7.57 -9.00
CA VAL A 127 5.01 7.60 -10.44
C VAL A 127 4.10 6.58 -11.12
N ILE A 128 3.24 7.03 -12.02
CA ILE A 128 2.17 6.20 -12.58
C ILE A 128 2.09 6.36 -14.09
N SER A 129 2.17 5.23 -14.80
CA SER A 129 2.02 5.23 -16.24
C SER A 129 0.70 5.88 -16.68
N PRO A 130 0.70 6.75 -17.70
CA PRO A 130 -0.49 7.42 -18.20
C PRO A 130 -1.56 6.42 -18.67
N LEU A 131 -1.17 5.19 -18.99
CA LEU A 131 -2.07 4.09 -19.38
C LEU A 131 -2.74 3.40 -18.18
N ASN A 132 -2.20 3.53 -16.97
CA ASN A 132 -2.74 2.90 -15.76
C ASN A 132 -3.87 3.73 -15.14
N LYS A 133 -4.99 3.84 -15.87
CA LYS A 133 -6.16 4.63 -15.44
C LYS A 133 -6.77 4.14 -14.11
N ALA A 134 -6.58 2.86 -13.77
CA ALA A 134 -7.05 2.32 -12.51
C ALA A 134 -6.24 2.88 -11.34
N SER A 135 -4.90 2.87 -11.44
CA SER A 135 -4.02 3.43 -10.42
C SER A 135 -4.20 4.94 -10.29
N ILE A 136 -4.22 5.69 -11.40
CA ILE A 136 -4.48 7.15 -11.39
C ILE A 136 -5.72 7.50 -10.56
N ARG A 137 -6.87 6.88 -10.87
CA ARG A 137 -8.12 7.11 -10.11
C ARG A 137 -8.04 6.66 -8.66
N CYS A 138 -7.24 5.63 -8.36
CA CYS A 138 -7.04 5.13 -7.01
C CYS A 138 -6.31 6.15 -6.15
N PHE A 139 -5.19 6.69 -6.66
CA PHE A 139 -4.35 7.71 -6.01
C PHE A 139 -5.07 9.05 -5.90
N GLU A 140 -5.75 9.52 -6.94
CA GLU A 140 -6.57 10.74 -6.90
C GLU A 140 -7.64 10.68 -5.79
N LYS A 141 -8.38 9.56 -5.71
CA LYS A 141 -9.39 9.36 -4.65
C LYS A 141 -8.78 9.24 -3.25
N ALA A 142 -7.51 8.88 -3.16
CA ALA A 142 -6.77 8.84 -1.91
C ALA A 142 -6.27 10.23 -1.47
N GLY A 143 -6.35 11.24 -2.33
CA GLY A 143 -5.97 12.62 -2.05
C GLY A 143 -4.69 13.07 -2.74
N PHE A 144 -4.09 12.24 -3.60
CA PHE A 144 -2.95 12.67 -4.39
C PHE A 144 -3.40 13.61 -5.52
N ALA A 145 -2.65 14.68 -5.75
CA ALA A 145 -2.85 15.60 -6.85
C ALA A 145 -1.84 15.34 -7.96
N PHE A 146 -2.25 15.50 -9.22
CA PHE A 146 -1.30 15.50 -10.34
C PHE A 146 -0.29 16.63 -10.16
N SER A 147 1.00 16.32 -10.31
CA SER A 147 2.10 17.28 -10.20
C SER A 147 2.64 17.63 -11.60
N HIS A 148 3.27 16.66 -12.26
CA HIS A 148 3.84 16.82 -13.59
C HIS A 148 3.98 15.46 -14.29
N GLU A 149 4.45 15.49 -15.54
CA GLU A 149 4.87 14.32 -16.31
C GLU A 149 6.39 14.37 -16.43
N ASP A 150 7.07 13.23 -16.26
CA ASP A 150 8.53 13.14 -16.42
C ASP A 150 8.95 12.99 -17.89
N GLU A 151 10.25 12.86 -18.13
CA GLU A 151 10.82 12.76 -19.48
C GLU A 151 10.36 11.52 -20.26
N ASP A 152 9.98 10.45 -19.54
CA ASP A 152 9.50 9.18 -20.12
C ASP A 152 7.97 9.16 -20.32
N GLY A 153 7.28 10.26 -19.96
CA GLY A 153 5.82 10.37 -20.08
C GLY A 153 5.06 9.79 -18.89
N GLU A 154 5.75 9.40 -17.81
CA GLU A 154 5.13 8.88 -16.61
C GLU A 154 4.58 10.01 -15.74
N LYS A 155 3.41 9.79 -15.12
CA LYS A 155 2.70 10.84 -14.39
C LYS A 155 3.04 10.81 -12.92
N MET A 156 3.54 11.92 -12.42
CA MET A 156 3.85 12.14 -11.01
C MET A 156 2.61 12.66 -10.28
N TYR A 157 2.20 11.94 -9.24
CA TYR A 157 1.13 12.34 -8.32
C TYR A 157 1.71 12.56 -6.93
N LYS A 158 1.32 13.64 -6.27
CA LYS A 158 1.88 14.07 -4.98
C LYS A 158 0.79 14.21 -3.92
N TYR A 159 1.11 13.76 -2.70
CA TYR A 159 0.32 13.97 -1.49
C TYR A 159 1.18 14.70 -0.47
N ASP A 160 0.77 15.89 -0.06
CA ASP A 160 1.49 16.68 0.94
C ASP A 160 1.10 16.25 2.36
N ILE A 161 2.10 16.07 3.22
CA ILE A 161 1.86 15.69 4.62
C ILE A 161 1.49 16.94 5.42
N GLU A 162 0.24 17.02 5.85
CA GLU A 162 -0.20 18.02 6.83
C GLU A 162 0.15 17.54 8.24
N ARG A 163 1.16 18.15 8.87
CA ARG A 163 1.43 17.97 10.30
C ARG A 163 0.58 18.98 11.08
N LYS A 164 -0.47 18.50 11.74
CA LYS A 164 -1.23 19.29 12.73
C LYS A 164 -0.47 19.38 14.05
#